data_AF-A0A7C7Y9A1-F1
#
_entry.id   AF-A0A7C7Y9A1-F1
#
_cell.length_a   1.000
_cell.length_b   1.000
_cell.length_c   1.000
_cell.angle_alpha   90.00
_cell.angle_beta   90.00
_cell.angle_gamma   90.00
#
_symmetry.space_group_name_H-M   'P 1'
#
loop_
_entity.id
_entity.type
_entity.pdbx_description
1 polymer ?
#
loop_
_entity_poly.entity_id
_entity_poly.type
_entity_poly.pdbx_seq_one_letter_code
_entity_poly.pdbx_strand_id
1 'polypeptide(L)'
;MGASATPTYYTVNGGSVQLTVIVGGNVIGQATSPGLTGSFTLDHVAKTLNDINLSLLPNISLDLTSSYGGYDEITIESAALTADPGFVPLGTTIVNQASYIAAAGPLTVNGFWSAIDSSGVLPNAPSTAIAYSVNAVNAVINSFPLITMTGVALTSLNGLAFGELEDLTVLATISVTSALTVVPEPGTALLTGFGLVLMVAFAPARPQSRDRSPL
;
A
#
# COMPACT_ATOMS: atom_id res chain seq x y z
N MET A 1 30.40 14.26 1.26
CA MET A 1 29.50 13.63 0.29
C MET A 1 28.77 12.53 1.03
N GLY A 2 27.50 12.75 1.39
CA GLY A 2 26.72 11.77 2.15
C GLY A 2 26.39 10.57 1.27
N ALA A 3 26.52 9.36 1.81
CA ALA A 3 26.06 8.16 1.13
C ALA A 3 24.55 8.29 0.88
N SER A 4 24.15 8.42 -0.38
CA SER A 4 22.77 8.17 -0.78
C SER A 4 22.60 6.66 -0.71
N ALA A 5 21.83 6.18 0.25
CA ALA A 5 21.38 4.80 0.22
C ALA A 5 20.38 4.69 -0.92
N THR A 6 20.48 3.63 -1.72
CA THR A 6 19.50 3.37 -2.75
C THR A 6 18.13 3.13 -2.12
N PRO A 7 17.04 3.67 -2.70
CA PRO A 7 15.69 3.41 -2.21
C PRO A 7 15.40 1.91 -2.17
N THR A 8 14.81 1.45 -1.07
CA THR A 8 14.47 0.05 -0.83
C THR A 8 13.07 -0.26 -1.36
N TYR A 9 12.97 -1.28 -2.19
CA TYR A 9 11.70 -1.78 -2.73
C TYR A 9 11.06 -2.81 -1.79
N TYR A 10 9.75 -2.68 -1.59
CA TYR A 10 8.95 -3.56 -0.75
C TYR A 10 7.76 -4.12 -1.51
N THR A 11 7.55 -5.43 -1.40
CA THR A 11 6.32 -6.09 -1.89
C THR A 11 5.31 -6.23 -0.76
N VAL A 12 4.07 -5.84 -1.01
CA VAL A 12 2.95 -5.93 -0.08
C VAL A 12 2.21 -7.24 -0.31
N ASN A 13 2.28 -8.14 0.67
CA ASN A 13 1.62 -9.45 0.64
C ASN A 13 0.43 -9.56 1.61
N GLY A 14 0.12 -8.48 2.33
CA GLY A 14 -1.04 -8.41 3.20
C GLY A 14 -1.11 -7.10 3.96
N GLY A 15 -2.33 -6.78 4.39
CA GLY A 15 -2.72 -5.50 4.97
C GLY A 15 -4.24 -5.45 5.03
N SER A 16 -4.77 -4.32 5.47
CA SER A 16 -6.21 -4.08 5.53
C SER A 16 -6.53 -2.69 5.02
N VAL A 17 -7.69 -2.53 4.39
CA VAL A 17 -8.21 -1.21 4.04
C VAL A 17 -9.55 -1.03 4.71
N GLN A 18 -9.65 -0.04 5.60
CA GLN A 18 -10.93 0.37 6.15
C GLN A 18 -11.55 1.40 5.22
N LEU A 19 -12.79 1.14 4.81
CA LEU A 19 -13.59 2.00 3.96
C LEU A 19 -14.67 2.66 4.80
N THR A 20 -14.86 3.95 4.58
CA THR A 20 -15.91 4.75 5.22
C THR A 20 -16.68 5.49 4.15
N VAL A 21 -17.99 5.31 4.11
CA VAL A 21 -18.90 5.99 3.19
C VAL A 21 -19.50 7.20 3.89
N ILE A 22 -19.39 8.37 3.27
CA ILE A 22 -19.80 9.66 3.84
C ILE A 22 -20.71 10.39 2.86
N VAL A 23 -21.84 10.91 3.36
CA VAL A 23 -22.76 11.80 2.62
C VAL A 23 -23.05 13.02 3.49
N GLY A 24 -22.80 14.23 2.95
CA GLY A 24 -23.04 15.48 3.70
C GLY A 24 -22.33 15.56 5.05
N GLY A 25 -21.16 14.91 5.18
CA GLY A 25 -20.39 14.82 6.43
C GLY A 25 -20.84 13.73 7.41
N ASN A 26 -21.91 12.98 7.12
CA ASN A 26 -22.37 11.87 7.95
C ASN A 26 -21.83 10.54 7.42
N VAL A 27 -21.34 9.69 8.32
CA VAL A 27 -20.96 8.31 7.95
C VAL A 27 -22.23 7.49 7.77
N ILE A 28 -22.40 6.90 6.60
CA ILE A 28 -23.56 6.07 6.26
C ILE A 28 -23.20 4.64 5.89
N GLY A 29 -21.93 4.23 5.98
CA GLY A 29 -21.51 2.88 5.67
C GLY A 29 -20.04 2.66 6.02
N GLN A 30 -19.68 1.43 6.38
CA GLN A 30 -18.31 1.05 6.68
C GLN A 30 -18.04 -0.39 6.24
N ALA A 31 -16.86 -0.63 5.68
CA ALA A 31 -16.39 -1.97 5.37
C ALA A 31 -14.90 -2.09 5.63
N THR A 32 -14.40 -3.32 5.74
CA THR A 32 -12.97 -3.59 5.81
C THR A 32 -12.60 -4.61 4.76
N SER A 33 -11.70 -4.23 3.86
CA SER A 33 -11.03 -5.17 2.98
C SER A 33 -10.01 -5.97 3.79
N PRO A 34 -10.07 -7.32 3.76
CA PRO A 34 -9.14 -8.17 4.50
C PRO A 34 -7.76 -8.26 3.83
N GLY A 35 -7.57 -7.65 2.66
CA GLY A 35 -6.32 -7.77 1.93
C GLY A 35 -5.98 -6.59 1.04
N LEU A 36 -4.67 -6.44 0.86
CA LEU A 36 -4.01 -5.44 0.05
C LEU A 36 -2.79 -6.09 -0.59
N THR A 37 -2.56 -5.82 -1.86
CA THR A 37 -1.39 -6.30 -2.61
C THR A 37 -0.67 -5.14 -3.28
N GLY A 38 0.54 -5.37 -3.77
CA GLY A 38 1.28 -4.39 -4.58
C GLY A 38 2.68 -4.15 -4.03
N SER A 39 3.13 -2.90 -4.08
CA SER A 39 4.49 -2.51 -3.73
C SER A 39 4.61 -1.03 -3.38
N PHE A 40 5.71 -0.68 -2.74
CA PHE A 40 6.14 0.70 -2.57
C PHE A 40 7.66 0.77 -2.41
N THR A 41 8.22 1.96 -2.57
CA THR A 41 9.66 2.21 -2.45
C THR A 41 9.92 3.29 -1.40
N LEU A 42 10.77 3.00 -0.41
CA LEU A 42 11.18 3.96 0.62
C LEU A 42 12.67 4.25 0.57
N ASP A 43 13.07 5.49 0.79
CA ASP A 43 14.44 5.82 1.18
C ASP A 43 14.47 6.05 2.70
N HIS A 44 15.12 5.15 3.43
CA HIS A 44 15.22 5.22 4.89
C HIS A 44 16.22 6.25 5.39
N VAL A 45 17.14 6.71 4.55
CA VAL A 45 18.13 7.73 4.88
C VAL A 45 17.55 9.11 4.61
N ALA A 46 16.97 9.31 3.42
CA ALA A 46 16.26 10.55 3.07
C ALA A 46 14.89 10.66 3.75
N LYS A 47 14.36 9.55 4.30
CA LYS A 47 13.04 9.47 4.94
C LYS A 47 11.89 9.84 4.00
N THR A 48 11.94 9.31 2.78
CA THR A 48 10.98 9.63 1.72
C THR A 48 10.25 8.39 1.21
N LEU A 49 9.05 8.61 0.66
CA LEU A 49 8.28 7.64 -0.12
C LEU A 49 8.50 7.98 -1.60
N ASN A 50 9.07 7.05 -2.36
CA ASN A 50 9.59 7.31 -3.70
C ASN A 50 8.73 6.67 -4.80
N ASP A 51 7.93 5.67 -4.45
CA ASP A 51 6.98 5.05 -5.36
C ASP A 51 5.92 4.29 -4.55
N ILE A 52 4.74 4.09 -5.14
CA ILE A 52 3.63 3.36 -4.53
C ILE A 52 2.69 2.82 -5.61
N ASN A 53 2.36 1.54 -5.47
CA ASN A 53 1.38 0.85 -6.30
C ASN A 53 0.67 -0.17 -5.42
N LEU A 54 -0.57 0.10 -5.03
CA LEU A 54 -1.33 -0.75 -4.14
C LEU A 54 -2.66 -1.10 -4.77
N SER A 55 -3.09 -2.34 -4.62
CA SER A 55 -4.39 -2.84 -5.11
C SER A 55 -5.16 -3.49 -3.98
N LEU A 56 -6.40 -3.05 -3.79
CA LEU A 56 -7.35 -3.67 -2.88
C LEU A 56 -7.79 -5.03 -3.44
N LEU A 57 -8.14 -5.96 -2.55
CA LEU A 57 -8.88 -7.15 -2.99
C LEU A 57 -10.22 -6.76 -3.61
N PRO A 58 -10.68 -7.49 -4.64
CA PRO A 58 -11.90 -7.15 -5.36
C PRO A 58 -13.16 -7.47 -4.56
N ASN A 59 -14.28 -6.91 -5.01
CA ASN A 59 -15.65 -7.19 -4.55
C ASN A 59 -15.87 -6.93 -3.05
N ILE A 60 -15.43 -5.76 -2.58
CA ILE A 60 -15.71 -5.33 -1.21
C ILE A 60 -17.12 -4.75 -1.18
N SER A 61 -18.03 -5.43 -0.50
CA SER A 61 -19.39 -4.94 -0.25
C SER A 61 -19.42 -3.96 0.93
N LEU A 62 -20.22 -2.92 0.78
CA LEU A 62 -20.49 -1.86 1.76
C LEU A 62 -21.99 -1.70 1.92
N ASP A 63 -22.51 -2.16 3.05
CA ASP A 63 -23.88 -1.92 3.45
C ASP A 63 -24.05 -0.48 3.93
N LEU A 64 -25.08 0.20 3.42
CA LEU A 64 -25.44 1.55 3.82
C LEU A 64 -26.50 1.53 4.92
N THR A 65 -26.30 2.32 5.97
CA THR A 65 -27.30 2.52 7.03
C THR A 65 -28.50 3.34 6.56
N SER A 66 -28.35 4.04 5.44
CA SER A 66 -29.39 4.79 4.76
C SER A 66 -29.17 4.68 3.26
N SER A 67 -30.23 4.37 2.50
CA SER A 67 -30.14 4.30 1.04
C SER A 67 -29.66 5.61 0.44
N TYR A 68 -28.83 5.54 -0.60
CA TYR A 68 -28.35 6.66 -1.39
C TYR A 68 -28.82 6.50 -2.84
N GLY A 69 -29.63 7.42 -3.34
CA GLY A 69 -30.23 7.30 -4.68
C GLY A 69 -31.14 6.08 -4.84
N GLY A 70 -31.65 5.54 -3.73
CA GLY A 70 -32.44 4.31 -3.68
C GLY A 70 -31.64 3.01 -3.60
N TYR A 71 -30.30 3.07 -3.62
CA TYR A 71 -29.43 1.90 -3.40
C TYR A 71 -28.99 1.83 -1.95
N ASP A 72 -28.95 0.64 -1.36
CA ASP A 72 -28.58 0.41 0.03
C ASP A 72 -27.31 -0.44 0.21
N GLU A 73 -26.77 -0.99 -0.87
CA GLU A 73 -25.48 -1.67 -0.89
C GLU A 73 -24.63 -1.17 -2.06
N ILE A 74 -23.35 -0.87 -1.77
CA ILE A 74 -22.33 -0.50 -2.75
C ILE A 74 -21.27 -1.59 -2.78
N THR A 75 -20.83 -2.00 -3.96
CA THR A 75 -19.69 -2.90 -4.12
C THR A 75 -18.53 -2.16 -4.77
N ILE A 76 -17.37 -2.13 -4.13
CA ILE A 76 -16.11 -1.77 -4.77
C ILE A 76 -15.58 -3.03 -5.45
N GLU A 77 -15.80 -3.14 -6.75
CA GLU A 77 -15.40 -4.30 -7.55
C GLU A 77 -13.88 -4.39 -7.65
N SER A 78 -13.21 -3.24 -7.82
CA SER A 78 -11.75 -3.14 -7.77
C SER A 78 -11.33 -1.71 -7.42
N ALA A 79 -10.17 -1.56 -6.79
CA ALA A 79 -9.55 -0.26 -6.58
C ALA A 79 -8.02 -0.41 -6.46
N ALA A 80 -7.29 0.49 -7.12
CA ALA A 80 -5.85 0.57 -7.07
C ALA A 80 -5.40 2.02 -6.88
N LEU A 81 -4.38 2.22 -6.06
CA LEU A 81 -3.69 3.48 -5.82
C LEU A 81 -2.29 3.40 -6.44
N THR A 82 -2.03 4.21 -7.46
CA THR A 82 -0.78 4.16 -8.22
C THR A 82 -0.12 5.54 -8.27
N ALA A 83 1.20 5.58 -8.12
CA ALA A 83 1.99 6.77 -8.41
C ALA A 83 1.83 7.19 -9.88
N ASP A 84 1.65 8.49 -10.11
CA ASP A 84 1.54 9.04 -11.47
C ASP A 84 2.90 9.41 -12.06
N PRO A 85 2.99 9.62 -13.39
CA PRO A 85 4.15 10.28 -13.98
C PRO A 85 4.44 11.61 -13.29
N GLY A 86 5.65 11.75 -12.74
CA GLY A 86 6.05 12.93 -11.95
C GLY A 86 5.83 12.80 -10.44
N PHE A 87 5.50 11.60 -9.94
CA PHE A 87 5.49 11.31 -8.50
C PHE A 87 6.84 11.67 -7.87
N VAL A 88 6.79 12.49 -6.82
CA VAL A 88 7.97 12.93 -6.08
C VAL A 88 7.67 12.98 -4.57
N PRO A 89 8.71 12.82 -3.73
CA PRO A 89 8.64 13.20 -2.33
C PRO A 89 8.34 14.69 -2.19
N LEU A 90 7.35 15.03 -1.37
CA LEU A 90 6.93 16.42 -1.11
C LEU A 90 7.46 16.93 0.23
N GLY A 91 7.73 16.03 1.17
CA GLY A 91 8.32 16.40 2.45
C GLY A 91 8.30 15.27 3.47
N THR A 92 8.95 15.53 4.60
CA THR A 92 9.07 14.57 5.70
C THR A 92 8.90 15.28 7.03
N THR A 93 8.15 14.65 7.93
CA THR A 93 8.07 15.04 9.35
C THR A 93 8.63 13.91 10.20
N ILE A 94 9.70 14.19 10.95
CA ILE A 94 10.28 13.21 11.89
C ILE A 94 9.43 13.20 13.17
N VAL A 95 8.87 12.04 13.51
CA VAL A 95 8.10 11.84 14.74
C VAL A 95 9.03 11.43 15.86
N ASN A 96 9.90 10.44 15.61
CA ASN A 96 10.95 9.99 16.51
C ASN A 96 12.04 9.23 15.72
N GLN A 97 13.02 8.63 16.41
CA GLN A 97 14.12 7.92 15.74
C GLN A 97 13.67 6.71 14.89
N ALA A 98 12.53 6.11 15.23
CA ALA A 98 11.98 4.93 14.56
C ALA A 98 10.75 5.22 13.69
N SER A 99 10.24 6.46 13.66
CA SER A 99 9.02 6.80 12.93
C SER A 99 9.06 8.20 12.31
N TYR A 100 8.49 8.30 11.12
CA TYR A 100 8.37 9.52 10.35
C TYR A 100 7.10 9.50 9.49
N ILE A 101 6.67 10.68 9.05
CA ILE A 101 5.61 10.86 8.08
C ILE A 101 6.27 11.28 6.77
N ALA A 102 6.04 10.54 5.69
CA ALA A 102 6.46 10.92 4.35
C ALA A 102 5.26 11.40 3.54
N ALA A 103 5.35 12.61 3.01
CA ALA A 103 4.39 13.16 2.06
C ALA A 103 4.91 12.93 0.63
N ALA A 104 4.09 12.40 -0.26
CA ALA A 104 4.47 12.19 -1.66
C ALA A 104 3.24 12.19 -2.59
N GLY A 105 3.46 12.47 -3.87
CA GLY A 105 2.43 12.55 -4.91
C GLY A 105 2.97 13.13 -6.22
N PRO A 106 2.15 13.26 -7.28
CA PRO A 106 0.73 12.92 -7.35
C PRO A 106 0.47 11.42 -7.57
N LEU A 107 -0.73 10.96 -7.19
CA LEU A 107 -1.20 9.59 -7.39
C LEU A 107 -2.56 9.60 -8.07
N THR A 108 -2.94 8.46 -8.64
CA THR A 108 -4.29 8.21 -9.13
C THR A 108 -4.90 6.99 -8.41
N VAL A 109 -6.18 7.11 -8.07
CA VAL A 109 -7.02 5.97 -7.73
C VAL A 109 -7.83 5.57 -8.96
N ASN A 110 -7.69 4.33 -9.38
CA ASN A 110 -8.47 3.72 -10.45
C ASN A 110 -9.22 2.50 -9.95
N GLY A 111 -10.39 2.21 -10.53
CA GLY A 111 -11.19 1.07 -10.09
C GLY A 111 -12.56 1.01 -10.72
N PHE A 112 -13.43 0.21 -10.14
CA PHE A 112 -14.83 0.07 -10.53
C PHE A 112 -15.70 -0.13 -9.30
N TRP A 113 -16.93 0.38 -9.36
CA TRP A 113 -17.95 0.16 -8.35
C TRP A 113 -19.31 -0.13 -8.97
N SER A 114 -20.16 -0.82 -8.23
CA SER A 114 -21.57 -1.05 -8.55
C SER A 114 -22.43 -0.83 -7.31
N ALA A 115 -23.75 -0.79 -7.47
CA ALA A 115 -24.67 -0.72 -6.34
C ALA A 115 -25.92 -1.56 -6.59
N ILE A 116 -26.52 -2.04 -5.51
CA ILE A 116 -27.76 -2.81 -5.54
C ILE A 116 -28.77 -2.21 -4.57
N ASP A 117 -30.04 -2.43 -4.89
CA ASP A 117 -31.17 -2.18 -4.01
C ASP A 117 -31.64 -3.54 -3.49
N SER A 118 -31.42 -3.81 -2.21
CA SER A 118 -31.76 -5.08 -1.59
C SER A 118 -33.27 -5.37 -1.61
N SER A 119 -34.11 -4.34 -1.79
CA SER A 119 -35.56 -4.50 -1.95
C SER A 119 -35.96 -4.95 -3.36
N GLY A 120 -35.05 -4.83 -4.34
CA GLY A 120 -35.26 -5.22 -5.74
C GLY A 120 -36.24 -4.34 -6.50
N VAL A 121 -36.57 -3.15 -5.98
CA VAL A 121 -37.44 -2.18 -6.64
C VAL A 121 -36.70 -1.50 -7.79
N LEU A 122 -35.42 -1.19 -7.58
CA LEU A 122 -34.52 -0.65 -8.59
C LEU A 122 -33.68 -1.76 -9.25
N PRO A 123 -33.39 -1.65 -10.55
CA PRO A 123 -32.37 -2.50 -11.17
C PRO A 123 -30.99 -2.15 -10.58
N ASN A 124 -30.09 -3.13 -10.52
CA ASN A 124 -28.71 -2.90 -10.07
C ASN A 124 -28.06 -1.77 -10.88
N ALA A 125 -27.33 -0.89 -10.19
CA ALA A 125 -26.52 0.12 -10.85
C ALA A 125 -25.42 -0.56 -11.66
N PRO A 126 -25.13 -0.09 -12.90
CA PRO A 126 -24.08 -0.65 -13.72
C PRO A 126 -22.71 -0.40 -13.08
N SER A 127 -21.77 -1.32 -13.36
CA SER A 127 -20.36 -1.12 -13.03
C SER A 127 -19.85 0.18 -13.65
N THR A 128 -19.38 1.08 -12.78
CA THR A 128 -18.97 2.43 -13.13
C THR A 128 -17.50 2.64 -12.75
N ALA A 129 -16.74 3.20 -13.68
CA ALA A 129 -15.31 3.45 -13.47
C ALA A 129 -15.07 4.48 -12.37
N ILE A 130 -14.02 4.23 -11.58
CA ILE A 130 -13.42 5.13 -10.62
C ILE A 130 -12.15 5.69 -11.25
N ALA A 131 -12.00 7.00 -11.27
CA ALA A 131 -10.76 7.68 -11.69
C ALA A 131 -10.62 9.00 -10.92
N TYR A 132 -9.80 9.01 -9.87
CA TYR A 132 -9.57 10.19 -9.02
C TYR A 132 -8.10 10.50 -8.87
N SER A 133 -7.73 11.76 -9.08
CA SER A 133 -6.39 12.25 -8.78
C SER A 133 -6.26 12.58 -7.29
N VAL A 134 -5.21 12.06 -6.67
CA VAL A 134 -4.80 12.32 -5.30
C VAL A 134 -3.53 13.16 -5.35
N ASN A 135 -3.64 14.44 -4.98
CA ASN A 135 -2.51 15.38 -5.08
C ASN A 135 -1.32 14.96 -4.22
N ALA A 136 -1.59 14.45 -3.02
CA ALA A 136 -0.58 13.99 -2.08
C ALA A 136 -1.17 12.98 -1.11
N VAL A 137 -0.33 12.03 -0.67
CA VAL A 137 -0.63 11.14 0.44
C VAL A 137 0.38 11.36 1.56
N ASN A 138 -0.10 11.29 2.80
CA ASN A 138 0.75 11.21 3.98
C ASN A 138 0.81 9.76 4.43
N ALA A 139 1.98 9.14 4.27
CA ALA A 139 2.26 7.82 4.79
C ALA A 139 2.97 7.95 6.14
N VAL A 140 2.42 7.33 7.18
CA VAL A 140 3.12 7.15 8.45
C VAL A 140 3.96 5.89 8.34
N ILE A 141 5.27 6.02 8.59
CA ILE A 141 6.23 4.93 8.57
C ILE A 141 6.76 4.72 9.99
N ASN A 142 6.77 3.47 10.46
CA ASN A 142 7.32 3.08 11.76
C ASN A 142 8.26 1.87 11.61
N SER A 143 8.66 1.25 12.73
CA SER A 143 9.61 0.14 12.74
C SER A 143 9.09 -1.13 12.04
N PHE A 144 9.45 -1.26 10.75
CA PHE A 144 9.52 -2.45 9.87
C PHE A 144 8.37 -3.48 9.93
N PRO A 145 7.43 -3.41 8.97
CA PRO A 145 6.91 -2.19 8.36
C PRO A 145 5.39 -2.12 8.56
N LEU A 146 4.94 -1.05 9.23
CA LEU A 146 3.55 -0.64 9.20
C LEU A 146 3.48 0.72 8.49
N ILE A 147 3.11 0.70 7.20
CA ILE A 147 2.69 1.91 6.50
C ILE A 147 1.21 2.10 6.77
N THR A 148 0.85 3.29 7.23
CA THR A 148 -0.56 3.71 7.31
C THR A 148 -0.76 4.98 6.52
N MET A 149 -1.77 4.97 5.64
CA MET A 149 -2.24 6.13 4.89
C MET A 149 -3.71 6.34 5.20
N THR A 150 -4.08 7.56 5.58
CA THR A 150 -5.44 7.88 6.02
C THR A 150 -6.05 8.91 5.09
N GLY A 151 -7.34 8.75 4.77
CA GLY A 151 -8.12 9.75 4.04
C GLY A 151 -7.91 9.75 2.54
N VAL A 152 -7.53 8.60 1.96
CA VAL A 152 -7.46 8.47 0.49
C VAL A 152 -8.90 8.37 -0.02
N ALA A 153 -9.38 9.38 -0.72
CA ALA A 153 -10.68 9.30 -1.39
C ALA A 153 -10.59 8.26 -2.50
N LEU A 154 -11.39 7.19 -2.39
CA LEU A 154 -11.47 6.17 -3.44
C LEU A 154 -12.45 6.58 -4.52
N THR A 155 -13.62 7.14 -4.13
CA THR A 155 -14.61 7.63 -5.08
C THR A 155 -15.46 8.75 -4.47
N SER A 156 -16.08 9.56 -5.34
CA SER A 156 -17.08 10.59 -5.00
C SER A 156 -18.22 10.54 -6.02
N LEU A 157 -19.31 9.87 -5.67
CA LEU A 157 -20.49 9.80 -6.53
C LEU A 157 -21.20 11.14 -6.52
N ASN A 158 -21.42 11.70 -7.71
CA ASN A 158 -22.14 12.95 -7.86
C ASN A 158 -23.61 12.75 -7.45
N GLY A 159 -24.04 13.39 -6.37
CA GLY A 159 -25.39 13.21 -5.82
C GLY A 159 -26.50 13.59 -6.77
N LEU A 160 -26.27 14.58 -7.64
CA LEU A 160 -27.28 15.02 -8.61
C LEU A 160 -27.66 13.91 -9.60
N ALA A 161 -26.73 13.00 -9.93
CA ALA A 161 -27.02 11.85 -10.80
C ALA A 161 -27.93 10.82 -10.12
N PHE A 162 -28.03 10.87 -8.79
CA PHE A 162 -28.80 9.95 -7.95
C PHE A 162 -30.01 10.64 -7.29
N GLY A 163 -30.30 11.89 -7.63
CA GLY A 163 -31.38 12.68 -7.00
C GLY A 163 -31.06 13.13 -5.57
N GLU A 164 -29.79 13.06 -5.18
CA GLU A 164 -29.27 13.44 -3.87
C GLU A 164 -28.70 14.87 -3.93
N LEU A 165 -28.78 15.58 -2.80
CA LEU A 165 -28.23 16.94 -2.67
C LEU A 165 -26.72 16.95 -2.40
N GLU A 166 -26.20 15.85 -1.88
CA GLU A 166 -24.83 15.70 -1.42
C GLU A 166 -24.15 14.53 -2.12
N ASP A 167 -22.86 14.66 -2.39
CA ASP A 167 -22.06 13.61 -2.97
C ASP A 167 -21.77 12.50 -1.95
N LEU A 168 -21.77 11.25 -2.42
CA LEU A 168 -21.31 10.11 -1.62
C LEU A 168 -19.83 9.91 -1.83
N THR A 169 -19.05 10.13 -0.78
CA THR A 169 -17.60 9.95 -0.79
C THR A 169 -17.23 8.67 -0.06
N VAL A 170 -16.40 7.83 -0.68
CA VAL A 170 -15.78 6.67 -0.03
C VAL A 170 -14.34 7.04 0.33
N LEU A 171 -14.04 7.08 1.62
CA LEU A 171 -12.69 7.30 2.14
C LEU A 171 -12.05 5.96 2.52
N ALA A 172 -10.77 5.80 2.20
CA ALA A 172 -9.96 4.67 2.59
C ALA A 172 -8.90 5.06 3.63
N THR A 173 -8.75 4.18 4.61
CA THR A 173 -7.60 4.12 5.51
C THR A 173 -6.87 2.81 5.24
N ILE A 174 -5.68 2.92 4.64
CA ILE A 174 -4.86 1.80 4.17
C ILE A 174 -3.82 1.50 5.24
N SER A 175 -3.76 0.26 5.69
CA SER A 175 -2.74 -0.23 6.64
C SER A 175 -2.03 -1.46 6.09
N VAL A 176 -0.71 -1.37 5.94
CA VAL A 176 0.12 -2.48 5.46
C VAL A 176 0.75 -3.17 6.66
N THR A 177 0.28 -4.36 7.04
CA THR A 177 0.61 -5.00 8.33
C THR A 177 1.46 -6.27 8.24
N SER A 178 1.83 -6.76 7.03
CA SER A 178 2.50 -8.06 6.93
C SER A 178 3.59 -8.18 5.85
N ALA A 179 4.56 -9.06 6.17
CA ALA A 179 5.65 -9.63 5.36
C ALA A 179 6.02 -8.83 4.09
N LEU A 180 6.70 -7.70 4.30
CA LEU A 180 7.43 -7.11 3.19
C LEU A 180 8.70 -7.90 2.94
N THR A 181 8.77 -8.53 1.79
CA THR A 181 10.04 -9.03 1.26
C THR A 181 10.81 -7.83 0.74
N VAL A 182 11.92 -7.51 1.39
CA VAL A 182 12.93 -6.60 0.82
C VAL A 182 13.53 -7.34 -0.38
N VAL A 183 13.40 -6.78 -1.58
CA VAL A 183 14.05 -7.34 -2.77
C VAL A 183 15.48 -6.81 -2.80
N PRO A 184 16.52 -7.65 -2.60
CA PRO A 184 17.90 -7.18 -2.64
C PRO A 184 18.24 -6.66 -4.02
N GLU A 185 19.00 -5.57 -4.09
CA GLU A 185 19.54 -5.13 -5.37
C GLU A 185 20.48 -6.19 -5.95
N PRO A 186 20.57 -6.33 -7.28
CA PRO A 186 21.47 -7.30 -7.93
C PRO A 186 22.93 -7.20 -7.45
N GLY A 187 23.37 -6.02 -7.02
CA GLY A 187 24.73 -5.80 -6.50
C GLY A 187 24.99 -6.35 -5.10
N THR A 188 23.98 -6.41 -4.23
CA THR A 188 24.14 -6.86 -2.84
C THR A 188 24.33 -8.38 -2.76
N ALA A 189 23.61 -9.13 -3.59
CA ALA A 189 23.76 -10.59 -3.68
C ALA A 189 25.13 -11.02 -4.21
N LEU A 190 25.69 -10.24 -5.14
CA LEU A 190 27.00 -10.51 -5.74
C LEU A 190 28.13 -10.36 -4.71
N LEU A 191 28.07 -9.34 -3.84
CA LEU A 191 29.09 -9.10 -2.82
C LEU A 191 29.11 -10.20 -1.73
N THR A 192 27.94 -10.73 -1.36
CA THR A 192 27.84 -11.86 -0.42
C THR A 192 28.38 -13.16 -1.03
N GLY A 193 28.16 -13.38 -2.33
CA GLY A 193 28.70 -14.53 -3.07
C GLY A 193 30.23 -14.53 -3.18
N PHE A 194 30.85 -13.37 -3.45
CA PHE A 194 32.32 -13.27 -3.51
C PHE A 194 32.99 -13.29 -2.13
N GLY A 195 32.33 -12.77 -1.09
CA GLY A 195 32.85 -12.78 0.28
C GLY A 195 33.02 -14.18 0.87
N LEU A 196 32.12 -15.12 0.54
CA LEU A 196 32.23 -16.50 0.99
C LEU A 196 33.32 -17.29 0.26
N VAL A 197 33.53 -17.05 -1.03
CA VAL A 197 34.56 -17.77 -1.81
C VAL A 197 35.98 -17.40 -1.35
N LEU A 198 36.20 -16.17 -0.86
CA LEU A 198 37.52 -15.75 -0.38
C LEU A 198 37.92 -16.37 0.97
N MET A 199 36.98 -16.72 1.84
CA MET A 199 37.29 -17.32 3.16
C MET A 199 37.62 -18.81 3.11
N VAL A 200 37.25 -19.53 2.04
CA VAL A 200 37.57 -20.98 1.90
C VAL A 200 39.00 -21.19 1.40
N ALA A 201 39.63 -20.18 0.80
CA ALA A 201 40.97 -20.29 0.22
C ALA A 201 42.14 -20.12 1.23
N PHE A 202 41.86 -19.77 2.50
CA PHE A 202 42.89 -19.55 3.52
C PHE A 202 42.71 -20.42 4.78
N ALA A 203 42.20 -21.64 4.64
CA ALA A 203 42.36 -22.64 5.70
C ALA A 203 43.83 -23.13 5.71
N PRO A 204 44.62 -22.87 6.76
CA PRO A 204 45.98 -23.40 6.83
C PRO A 204 45.92 -24.93 6.97
N ALA A 205 46.55 -25.63 6.03
CA ALA A 205 46.73 -27.08 6.10
C ALA A 205 47.49 -27.45 7.38
N ARG A 206 46.84 -28.20 8.29
CA ARG A 206 47.51 -28.76 9.48
C ARG A 206 48.52 -29.84 9.03
N PRO A 207 49.72 -29.90 9.64
CA PRO A 207 50.70 -30.94 9.32
C PRO A 207 50.20 -32.31 9.75
N GLN A 208 50.39 -33.32 8.89
CA GLN A 208 50.14 -34.73 9.23
C GLN A 208 51.00 -35.16 10.42
N SER A 209 50.35 -35.65 11.48
CA SER A 209 50.99 -36.35 12.58
C SER A 209 51.58 -37.66 12.05
N ARG A 210 52.90 -37.79 12.07
CA ARG A 210 53.60 -39.06 11.87
C ARG A 210 53.26 -39.99 13.04
N ASP A 211 52.45 -40.98 12.73
CA ASP A 211 52.16 -42.10 13.61
C ASP A 211 53.41 -42.98 13.75
N ARG A 212 53.73 -43.35 14.99
CA ARG A 212 54.88 -44.20 15.35
C ARG A 212 54.43 -45.66 15.40
N SER A 213 55.39 -46.56 15.16
CA SER A 213 55.63 -47.90 15.77
C SER A 213 55.75 -49.03 14.73
N PRO A 214 56.35 -50.20 15.04
CA PRO A 214 56.99 -50.65 16.29
C PRO A 214 58.42 -51.25 16.11
N LEU A 215 59.07 -51.46 17.26
CA LEU A 215 60.27 -52.28 17.54
C LEU A 215 61.61 -51.90 16.88
#